data_AF-A0AAV4LHH2-F1
#
_entry.id   AF-A0AAV4LHH2-F1
#
_cell.length_a   1.000
_cell.length_b   1.000
_cell.length_c   1.000
_cell.angle_alpha   90.00
_cell.angle_beta   90.00
_cell.angle_gamma   90.00
#
_symmetry.space_group_name_H-M   'P 1'
#
loop_
_entity.id
_entity.type
_entity.pdbx_description
1 polymer ?
#
loop_
_entity_poly.entity_id
_entity_poly.type
_entity_poly.pdbx_seq_one_letter_code
_entity_poly.pdbx_strand_id
1 'polypeptide(L)'
;MGFIPFRRKQDDEICDLQKKLERIRAGDTKVRNQLLQEYIPFIAKSASQATGRYIRRGEDDEFSVALSAFNEAIDHFDLKRGTSFLSFADTVIKRRLIDFYRSKSAKDRDVPFTEFEVEDDEDNIINYVEVQKSMEAHAVKLEEEQRREEIERYMELLSAFNITLEELVELSPKHVDARQNAMEVARIIAEREELRTYLYEKKSLPLKQLMQYVSVSRKTIERQRKYIIAITLILTNDLNMLQEYIL
;
A
#
# COMPACT_ATOMS: atom_id res chain seq x y z
N MET A 1 24.57 -10.04 29.84
CA MET A 1 23.75 -11.26 29.64
C MET A 1 22.31 -10.90 29.97
N GLY A 2 21.41 -11.04 29.01
CA GLY A 2 19.99 -10.73 29.17
C GLY A 2 19.29 -10.88 27.83
N PHE A 3 19.26 -12.12 27.31
CA PHE A 3 18.55 -12.45 26.08
C PHE A 3 17.05 -12.34 26.32
N ILE A 4 16.39 -11.54 25.48
CA ILE A 4 14.95 -11.31 25.41
C ILE A 4 14.22 -12.65 25.17
N PRO A 5 13.32 -13.11 26.05
CA PRO A 5 12.59 -14.37 25.86
C PRO A 5 11.35 -14.24 24.95
N PHE A 6 11.04 -13.03 24.46
CA PHE A 6 9.78 -12.76 23.78
C PHE A 6 9.68 -13.39 22.38
N ARG A 7 10.80 -13.47 21.64
CA ARG A 7 10.82 -13.99 20.26
C ARG A 7 10.56 -15.50 20.18
N ARG A 8 11.05 -16.28 21.16
CA ARG A 8 10.88 -17.75 21.18
C ARG A 8 9.42 -18.18 21.29
N LYS A 9 8.61 -17.48 22.11
CA LYS A 9 7.23 -17.86 22.36
C LYS A 9 6.33 -17.69 21.13
N GLN A 10 6.60 -16.68 20.32
CA GLN A 10 5.85 -16.38 19.09
C GLN A 10 6.20 -17.36 17.96
N ASP A 11 7.47 -17.77 17.86
CA ASP A 11 7.92 -18.79 16.89
C ASP A 11 7.38 -20.19 17.23
N ASP A 12 7.28 -20.53 18.52
CA ASP A 12 6.72 -21.80 19.00
C ASP A 12 5.22 -21.93 18.73
N GLU A 13 4.44 -20.85 18.92
CA GLU A 13 3.00 -20.80 18.64
C GLU A 13 2.70 -20.89 17.14
N ILE A 14 3.53 -20.28 16.29
CA ILE A 14 3.43 -20.40 14.83
C ILE A 14 3.71 -21.84 14.39
N CYS A 15 4.73 -22.48 14.96
CA CYS A 15 5.08 -23.87 14.65
C CYS A 15 3.96 -24.85 15.06
N ASP A 16 3.31 -24.63 16.20
CA ASP A 16 2.20 -25.47 16.67
C ASP A 16 0.95 -25.32 15.79
N LEU A 17 0.61 -24.09 15.40
CA LEU A 17 -0.52 -23.83 14.50
C LEU A 17 -0.30 -24.46 13.12
N GLN A 18 0.92 -24.39 12.58
CA GLN A 18 1.27 -25.03 11.31
C GLN A 18 1.08 -26.55 11.36
N LYS A 19 1.57 -27.20 12.43
CA LYS A 19 1.39 -28.64 12.65
C LYS A 19 -0.08 -29.04 12.77
N LYS A 20 -0.90 -28.22 13.45
CA LYS A 20 -2.35 -28.43 13.53
C LYS A 20 -3.01 -28.35 12.14
N LEU A 21 -2.65 -27.35 11.32
CA LEU A 21 -3.18 -27.19 9.96
C LEU A 21 -2.78 -28.35 9.02
N GLU A 22 -1.56 -28.85 9.11
CA GLU A 22 -1.11 -30.02 8.34
C GLU A 22 -1.90 -31.28 8.69
N ARG A 23 -2.16 -31.53 9.98
CA ARG A 23 -2.98 -32.65 10.44
C ARG A 23 -4.43 -32.54 9.98
N ILE A 24 -4.98 -31.33 9.96
CA ILE A 24 -6.33 -31.08 9.44
C ILE A 24 -6.41 -31.41 7.94
N ARG A 25 -5.38 -31.03 7.17
CA ARG A 25 -5.28 -31.39 5.74
C ARG A 25 -5.16 -32.89 5.48
N ALA A 26 -4.57 -33.62 6.43
CA ALA A 26 -4.54 -35.08 6.42
C ALA A 26 -5.89 -35.74 6.81
N GLY A 27 -6.94 -34.95 7.06
CA GLY A 27 -8.29 -35.43 7.34
C GLY A 27 -8.63 -35.59 8.82
N ASP A 28 -7.80 -35.06 9.74
CA ASP A 28 -8.07 -35.14 11.19
C ASP A 28 -9.16 -34.13 11.61
N THR A 29 -10.41 -34.58 11.56
CA THR A 29 -11.59 -33.79 11.91
C THR A 29 -11.65 -33.41 13.40
N LYS A 30 -10.99 -34.16 14.28
CA LYS A 30 -10.94 -33.84 15.71
C LYS A 30 -10.08 -32.61 15.95
N VAL A 31 -8.90 -32.56 15.34
CA VAL A 31 -8.00 -31.39 15.43
C VAL A 31 -8.66 -30.16 14.79
N ARG A 32 -9.39 -30.34 13.69
CA ARG A 32 -10.18 -29.25 13.07
C ARG A 32 -11.19 -28.67 14.05
N ASN A 33 -12.03 -29.51 14.66
CA ASN A 33 -13.05 -29.04 15.60
C ASN A 33 -12.44 -28.39 16.84
N GLN A 34 -11.32 -28.92 17.33
CA GLN A 34 -10.57 -28.31 18.44
C GLN A 34 -10.06 -26.92 18.07
N LEU A 35 -9.46 -26.76 16.88
CA LEU A 35 -8.98 -25.47 16.40
C LEU A 35 -10.14 -24.47 16.25
N LEU A 36 -11.28 -24.90 15.72
CA LEU A 36 -12.47 -24.05 15.62
C LEU A 36 -12.94 -23.57 17.00
N GLN A 37 -12.98 -24.44 18.01
CA GLN A 37 -13.37 -24.05 19.37
C GLN A 37 -12.35 -23.10 20.02
N GLU A 38 -11.04 -23.36 19.84
CA GLU A 38 -9.95 -22.54 20.39
C GLU A 38 -10.02 -21.10 19.87
N TYR A 39 -10.37 -20.92 18.61
CA TYR A 39 -10.42 -19.61 17.96
C TYR A 39 -11.80 -18.94 17.98
N ILE A 40 -12.79 -19.47 18.71
CA ILE A 40 -14.10 -18.81 18.85
C ILE A 40 -14.01 -17.35 19.31
N PRO A 41 -13.19 -16.97 20.31
CA PRO A 41 -13.07 -15.58 20.73
C PRO A 41 -12.56 -14.67 19.60
N PHE A 42 -11.63 -15.18 18.78
CA PHE A 42 -11.11 -14.47 17.62
C PHE A 42 -12.18 -14.31 16.53
N ILE A 43 -12.93 -15.38 16.23
CA ILE A 43 -14.01 -15.36 15.23
C ILE A 43 -15.11 -14.39 15.66
N ALA A 44 -15.53 -14.41 16.94
CA ALA A 44 -16.50 -13.47 17.48
C ALA A 44 -16.02 -12.03 17.39
N LYS A 45 -14.74 -11.78 17.71
CA LYS A 45 -14.13 -10.45 17.60
C LYS A 45 -14.08 -9.97 16.15
N SER A 46 -13.62 -10.82 15.23
CA SER A 46 -13.53 -10.52 13.80
C SER A 46 -14.91 -10.24 13.20
N ALA A 47 -15.90 -11.06 13.55
CA ALA A 47 -17.29 -10.84 13.16
C ALA A 47 -17.85 -9.53 13.71
N SER A 48 -17.65 -9.25 15.01
CA SER A 48 -18.13 -8.01 15.63
C SER A 48 -17.48 -6.76 15.02
N GLN A 49 -16.20 -6.86 14.64
CA GLN A 49 -15.52 -5.78 13.92
C GLN A 49 -16.04 -5.59 12.49
N ALA A 50 -16.44 -6.66 11.83
CA ALA A 50 -16.99 -6.61 10.47
C ALA A 50 -18.43 -6.08 10.45
N THR A 51 -19.20 -6.31 11.51
CA THR A 51 -20.62 -5.94 11.62
C THR A 51 -20.85 -4.65 12.40
N GLY A 52 -19.85 -4.14 13.12
CA GLY A 52 -19.98 -2.95 13.95
C GLY A 52 -20.76 -3.16 15.26
N ARG A 53 -21.24 -4.38 15.54
CA ARG A 53 -21.97 -4.72 16.77
C ARG A 53 -21.46 -6.00 17.40
N TYR A 54 -21.67 -6.18 18.70
CA TYR A 54 -21.31 -7.42 19.37
C TYR A 54 -22.13 -8.60 18.85
N ILE A 55 -21.44 -9.65 18.42
CA ILE A 55 -22.06 -10.88 17.87
C ILE A 55 -22.12 -11.97 18.93
N ARG A 56 -23.32 -12.50 19.17
CA ARG A 56 -23.64 -13.55 20.12
C ARG A 56 -23.64 -14.92 19.46
N ARG A 57 -22.81 -15.81 19.99
CA ARG A 57 -22.77 -17.21 19.57
C ARG A 57 -24.12 -17.89 19.84
N GLY A 58 -24.71 -18.48 18.80
CA GLY A 58 -25.94 -19.26 18.89
C GLY A 58 -27.23 -18.46 18.75
N GLU A 59 -27.13 -17.13 18.67
CA GLU A 59 -28.25 -16.23 18.42
C GLU A 59 -28.13 -15.56 17.05
N ASP A 60 -26.94 -15.04 16.71
CA ASP A 60 -26.70 -14.31 15.47
C ASP A 60 -26.26 -15.24 14.33
N ASP A 61 -26.93 -15.15 13.17
CA ASP A 61 -26.61 -15.89 11.94
C ASP A 61 -25.18 -15.56 11.45
N GLU A 62 -24.75 -14.32 11.67
CA GLU A 62 -23.41 -13.80 11.37
C GLU A 62 -22.32 -14.64 12.02
N PHE A 63 -22.56 -15.13 13.24
CA PHE A 63 -21.58 -15.98 13.91
C PHE A 63 -21.38 -17.30 13.14
N SER A 64 -22.46 -17.88 12.62
CA SER A 64 -22.42 -19.12 11.82
C SER A 64 -21.69 -18.89 10.49
N VAL A 65 -21.91 -17.74 9.86
CA VAL A 65 -21.20 -17.32 8.64
C VAL A 65 -19.71 -17.14 8.92
N ALA A 66 -19.35 -16.43 9.99
CA ALA A 66 -17.97 -16.21 10.39
C ALA A 66 -17.25 -17.53 10.74
N LEU A 67 -17.94 -18.45 11.41
CA LEU A 67 -17.39 -19.77 11.74
C LEU A 67 -17.13 -20.60 10.48
N SER A 68 -18.06 -20.58 9.52
CA SER A 68 -17.89 -21.25 8.22
C SER A 68 -16.72 -20.66 7.43
N ALA A 69 -16.62 -19.32 7.40
CA ALA A 69 -15.53 -18.59 6.75
C ALA A 69 -14.15 -18.91 7.35
N PHE A 70 -14.08 -19.03 8.68
CA PHE A 70 -12.83 -19.45 9.33
C PHE A 70 -12.49 -20.90 8.98
N ASN A 71 -13.47 -21.79 8.90
CA ASN A 71 -13.25 -23.17 8.48
C ASN A 71 -12.76 -23.25 7.02
N GLU A 72 -13.29 -22.42 6.13
CA GLU A 72 -12.79 -22.26 4.76
C GLU A 72 -11.34 -21.74 4.74
N ALA A 73 -11.00 -20.79 5.61
CA ALA A 73 -9.64 -20.29 5.71
C ALA A 73 -8.63 -21.38 6.09
N ILE A 74 -9.04 -22.35 6.93
CA ILE A 74 -8.21 -23.53 7.27
C ILE A 74 -7.88 -24.35 6.01
N ASP A 75 -8.85 -24.54 5.11
CA ASP A 75 -8.65 -25.29 3.87
C ASP A 75 -7.67 -24.57 2.93
N HIS A 76 -7.90 -23.28 2.71
CA HIS A 76 -7.24 -22.52 1.64
C HIS A 76 -5.96 -21.79 2.01
N PHE A 77 -5.54 -21.82 3.29
CA PHE A 77 -4.36 -21.08 3.73
C PHE A 77 -3.05 -21.59 3.11
N ASP A 78 -2.31 -20.72 2.42
CA ASP A 78 -1.02 -21.07 1.81
C ASP A 78 0.15 -20.47 2.59
N LEU A 79 0.96 -21.35 3.18
CA LEU A 79 2.16 -21.01 3.95
C LEU A 79 3.22 -20.27 3.11
N LYS A 80 3.23 -20.47 1.79
CA LYS A 80 4.24 -19.86 0.90
C LYS A 80 4.00 -18.38 0.64
N ARG A 81 2.84 -17.84 1.01
CA ARG A 81 2.45 -16.44 0.76
C ARG A 81 2.95 -15.45 1.81
N GLY A 82 3.61 -15.93 2.87
CA GLY A 82 4.27 -15.08 3.89
C GLY A 82 3.34 -14.31 4.83
N THR A 83 2.01 -14.44 4.70
CA THR A 83 1.02 -13.82 5.60
C THR A 83 0.66 -14.74 6.76
N SER A 84 0.37 -14.16 7.93
CA SER A 84 -0.08 -14.96 9.08
C SER A 84 -1.46 -15.57 8.81
N PHE A 85 -1.69 -16.78 9.35
CA PHE A 85 -2.99 -17.46 9.22
C PHE A 85 -4.14 -16.60 9.77
N LEU A 86 -3.94 -15.93 10.90
CA LEU A 86 -4.98 -15.11 11.53
C LEU A 86 -5.33 -13.88 10.70
N SER A 87 -4.34 -13.22 10.09
CA SER A 87 -4.58 -12.09 9.17
C SER A 87 -5.36 -12.55 7.93
N PHE A 88 -5.02 -13.72 7.39
CA PHE A 88 -5.75 -14.31 6.28
C PHE A 88 -7.18 -14.67 6.67
N ALA A 89 -7.37 -15.36 7.80
CA ALA A 89 -8.68 -15.77 8.29
C ALA A 89 -9.60 -14.57 8.61
N ASP A 90 -9.05 -13.50 9.20
CA ASP A 90 -9.79 -12.25 9.44
C ASP A 90 -10.33 -11.64 8.12
N THR A 91 -9.50 -11.64 7.09
CA THR A 91 -9.90 -11.15 5.76
C THR A 91 -11.00 -12.00 5.14
N VAL A 92 -10.91 -13.34 5.28
CA VAL A 92 -11.93 -14.26 4.77
C VAL A 92 -13.25 -14.11 5.52
N ILE A 93 -13.22 -13.99 6.85
CA ILE A 93 -14.41 -13.74 7.69
C ILE A 93 -15.11 -12.45 7.27
N LYS A 94 -14.38 -11.33 7.19
CA LYS A 94 -14.92 -10.03 6.79
C LYS A 94 -15.58 -10.08 5.41
N ARG A 95 -14.91 -10.69 4.42
CA ARG A 95 -15.46 -10.84 3.07
C ARG A 95 -16.74 -11.68 3.05
N ARG A 96 -16.76 -12.81 3.76
CA ARG A 96 -17.94 -13.69 3.81
C ARG A 96 -19.13 -13.04 4.50
N LEU A 97 -18.90 -12.24 5.53
CA LEU A 97 -19.97 -11.45 6.17
C LEU A 97 -20.53 -10.38 5.22
N ILE A 98 -19.66 -9.66 4.50
CA ILE A 98 -20.09 -8.69 3.48
C ILE A 98 -20.95 -9.38 2.40
N ASP A 99 -20.53 -10.54 1.91
CA ASP A 99 -21.28 -11.31 0.91
C ASP A 99 -22.61 -11.82 1.47
N PHE A 100 -22.63 -12.27 2.73
CA PHE A 100 -23.85 -12.67 3.42
C PHE A 100 -24.87 -11.53 3.46
N TYR A 101 -24.46 -10.33 3.88
CA TYR A 101 -25.34 -9.16 3.90
C TYR A 101 -25.81 -8.77 2.49
N ARG A 102 -24.92 -8.76 1.49
CA ARG A 102 -25.32 -8.50 0.09
C ARG A 102 -26.38 -9.47 -0.41
N SER A 103 -26.24 -10.76 -0.08
CA SER A 103 -27.20 -11.80 -0.48
C SER A 103 -28.54 -11.70 0.26
N LYS A 104 -28.53 -11.22 1.51
CA LYS A 104 -29.72 -10.92 2.31
C LYS A 104 -30.45 -9.71 1.74
N SER A 105 -29.75 -8.63 1.40
CA SER A 105 -30.32 -7.44 0.74
C SER A 105 -30.82 -7.69 -0.69
N ALA A 106 -30.23 -8.64 -1.43
CA ALA A 106 -30.70 -8.97 -2.79
C ALA A 106 -32.04 -9.75 -2.80
N LYS A 107 -32.31 -10.54 -1.74
CA LYS A 107 -33.59 -11.22 -1.53
C LYS A 107 -34.67 -10.31 -0.95
N ASP A 108 -34.25 -9.23 -0.31
CA ASP A 108 -35.09 -8.40 0.52
C ASP A 108 -34.92 -6.94 0.04
N ARG A 109 -35.59 -6.63 -1.07
CA ARG A 109 -35.62 -5.29 -1.69
C ARG A 109 -36.25 -4.21 -0.81
N ASP A 110 -36.64 -4.56 0.43
CA ASP A 110 -37.25 -3.68 1.42
C ASP A 110 -36.52 -3.69 2.78
N VAL A 111 -35.22 -4.02 2.86
CA VAL A 111 -34.46 -3.82 4.11
C VAL A 111 -34.01 -2.36 4.20
N PRO A 112 -34.45 -1.59 5.22
CA PRO A 112 -34.04 -0.21 5.42
C PRO A 112 -32.53 -0.10 5.61
N PHE A 113 -31.98 1.04 5.18
CA PHE A 113 -30.56 1.44 5.25
C PHE A 113 -29.97 1.44 6.69
N THR A 114 -30.81 1.19 7.69
CA THR A 114 -30.64 1.36 9.15
C THR A 114 -29.80 0.27 9.82
N GLU A 115 -29.52 -0.86 9.19
CA GLU A 115 -28.74 -1.95 9.83
C GLU A 115 -27.21 -1.76 9.73
N PHE A 116 -26.75 -0.76 8.95
CA PHE A 116 -25.32 -0.38 8.83
C PHE A 116 -25.00 0.95 9.52
N GLU A 117 -25.99 1.52 10.19
CA GLU A 117 -25.91 2.76 10.96
C GLU A 117 -25.15 2.51 12.27
N VAL A 118 -24.02 3.20 12.45
CA VAL A 118 -23.24 3.24 13.70
C VAL A 118 -23.22 4.68 14.20
N GLU A 119 -23.29 4.86 15.51
CA GLU A 119 -23.12 6.19 16.14
C GLU A 119 -21.63 6.55 16.17
N ASP A 120 -21.29 7.75 15.66
CA ASP A 120 -19.95 8.32 15.82
C ASP A 120 -19.74 8.96 17.20
N ASP A 121 -18.55 9.49 17.47
CA ASP A 121 -18.20 10.10 18.76
C ASP A 121 -19.01 11.39 19.09
N GLU A 122 -19.80 11.90 18.14
CA GLU A 122 -20.71 13.05 18.29
C GLU A 122 -22.20 12.62 18.28
N ASP A 123 -22.49 11.34 18.55
CA ASP A 123 -23.82 10.73 18.55
C ASP A 123 -24.53 10.83 17.17
N ASN A 124 -23.79 11.02 16.07
CA ASN A 124 -24.37 11.03 14.72
C ASN A 124 -24.49 9.61 14.18
N ILE A 125 -25.66 9.30 13.61
CA ILE A 125 -25.91 8.02 12.97
C ILE A 125 -25.30 8.02 11.55
N ILE A 126 -24.28 7.19 11.31
CA ILE A 126 -23.54 7.09 10.04
C ILE A 126 -23.53 5.67 9.47
N ASN A 127 -23.72 5.51 8.16
CA ASN A 127 -23.64 4.20 7.53
C ASN A 127 -22.17 3.76 7.35
N TYR A 128 -21.70 2.78 8.11
CA TYR A 128 -20.30 2.32 8.14
C TYR A 128 -19.74 1.95 6.75
N VAL A 129 -20.55 1.32 5.90
CA VAL A 129 -20.15 0.90 4.55
C VAL A 129 -20.01 2.09 3.61
N GLU A 130 -20.90 3.07 3.76
CA GLU A 130 -20.83 4.33 3.03
C GLU A 130 -19.65 5.18 3.50
N VAL A 131 -19.38 5.22 4.79
CA VAL A 131 -18.23 5.92 5.39
C VAL A 131 -16.93 5.29 4.94
N GLN A 132 -16.76 3.96 4.99
CA GLN A 132 -15.54 3.31 4.47
C GLN A 132 -15.32 3.62 2.98
N LYS A 133 -16.37 3.50 2.15
CA LYS A 133 -16.26 3.83 0.73
C LYS A 133 -15.97 5.31 0.49
N SER A 134 -16.57 6.19 1.28
CA SER A 134 -16.34 7.64 1.22
C SER A 134 -14.93 7.98 1.65
N MET A 135 -14.41 7.36 2.70
CA MET A 135 -13.03 7.51 3.17
C MET A 135 -12.01 6.97 2.16
N GLU A 136 -12.25 5.79 1.57
CA GLU A 136 -11.41 5.25 0.50
C GLU A 136 -11.42 6.18 -0.73
N ALA A 137 -12.61 6.63 -1.15
CA ALA A 137 -12.73 7.59 -2.24
C ALA A 137 -12.08 8.94 -1.91
N HIS A 138 -12.16 9.40 -0.67
CA HIS A 138 -11.49 10.61 -0.19
C HIS A 138 -9.97 10.44 -0.17
N ALA A 139 -9.46 9.31 0.28
CA ALA A 139 -8.04 9.00 0.31
C ALA A 139 -7.46 8.99 -1.11
N VAL A 140 -8.17 8.33 -2.06
CA VAL A 140 -7.79 8.34 -3.48
C VAL A 140 -7.81 9.76 -4.03
N LYS A 141 -8.85 10.55 -3.76
CA LYS A 141 -8.93 11.96 -4.20
C LYS A 141 -7.80 12.81 -3.62
N LEU A 142 -7.48 12.63 -2.34
CA LEU A 142 -6.41 13.36 -1.67
C LEU A 142 -5.05 13.00 -2.29
N GLU A 143 -4.81 11.71 -2.59
CA GLU A 143 -3.61 11.26 -3.27
C GLU A 143 -3.52 11.84 -4.70
N GLU A 144 -4.64 11.87 -5.43
CA GLU A 144 -4.72 12.50 -6.75
C GLU A 144 -4.45 14.01 -6.69
N GLU A 145 -4.95 14.69 -5.67
CA GLU A 145 -4.73 16.12 -5.43
C GLU A 145 -3.26 16.40 -5.10
N GLN A 146 -2.67 15.65 -4.16
CA GLN A 146 -1.24 15.73 -3.84
C GLN A 146 -0.36 15.49 -5.06
N ARG A 147 -0.70 14.49 -5.88
CA ARG A 147 0.02 14.22 -7.14
C ARG A 147 -0.11 15.37 -8.12
N ARG A 148 -1.29 15.99 -8.22
CA ARG A 148 -1.50 17.17 -9.08
C ARG A 148 -0.66 18.36 -8.61
N GLU A 149 -0.65 18.63 -7.31
CA GLU A 149 0.17 19.71 -6.72
C GLU A 149 1.67 19.51 -6.99
N GLU A 150 2.18 18.28 -6.87
CA GLU A 150 3.58 17.98 -7.21
C GLU A 150 3.87 18.19 -8.71
N ILE A 151 2.96 17.78 -9.60
CA ILE A 151 3.09 17.98 -11.05
C ILE A 151 3.12 19.47 -11.37
N GLU A 152 2.23 20.27 -10.79
CA GLU A 152 2.17 21.71 -11.00
C GLU A 152 3.47 22.38 -10.52
N ARG A 153 3.94 22.04 -9.31
CA ARG A 153 5.22 22.53 -8.79
C ARG A 153 6.39 22.12 -9.69
N TYR A 154 6.39 20.90 -10.19
CA TYR A 154 7.42 20.43 -11.12
C TYR A 154 7.40 21.19 -12.45
N MET A 155 6.22 21.49 -12.99
CA MET A 155 6.07 22.32 -14.18
C MET A 155 6.59 23.74 -13.95
N GLU A 156 6.32 24.35 -12.80
CA GLU A 156 6.89 25.66 -12.43
C GLU A 156 8.43 25.60 -12.37
N LEU A 157 8.99 24.58 -11.73
CA LEU A 157 10.45 24.39 -11.65
C LEU A 157 11.06 24.23 -13.04
N LEU A 158 10.46 23.41 -13.92
CA LEU A 158 10.92 23.25 -15.30
C LEU A 158 10.84 24.55 -16.11
N SER A 159 9.78 25.33 -15.91
CA SER A 159 9.59 26.61 -16.61
C SER A 159 10.72 27.60 -16.30
N ALA A 160 11.26 27.59 -15.09
CA ALA A 160 12.41 28.41 -14.70
C ALA A 160 13.71 28.06 -15.46
N PHE A 161 13.75 26.90 -16.13
CA PHE A 161 14.84 26.45 -17.01
C PHE A 161 14.45 26.47 -18.50
N ASN A 162 13.29 27.04 -18.84
CA ASN A 162 12.73 27.05 -20.20
C ASN A 162 12.58 25.64 -20.80
N ILE A 163 12.10 24.69 -19.98
CA ILE A 163 11.81 23.32 -20.38
C ILE A 163 10.30 23.11 -20.22
N THR A 164 9.64 22.54 -21.23
CA THR A 164 8.25 22.11 -21.12
C THR A 164 8.18 20.60 -20.90
N LEU A 165 7.08 20.14 -20.30
CA LEU A 165 6.86 18.71 -20.06
C LEU A 165 6.78 17.93 -21.39
N GLU A 166 6.13 18.50 -22.40
CA GLU A 166 6.01 17.92 -23.76
C GLU A 166 7.38 17.73 -24.41
N GLU A 167 8.25 18.74 -24.29
CA GLU A 167 9.62 18.65 -24.80
C GLU A 167 10.42 17.56 -24.07
N LEU A 168 10.21 17.41 -22.76
CA LEU A 168 10.89 16.40 -21.98
C LEU A 168 10.52 14.97 -22.43
N VAL A 169 9.25 14.74 -22.81
CA VAL A 169 8.79 13.45 -23.34
C VAL A 169 9.54 13.11 -24.64
N GLU A 170 9.70 14.08 -25.54
CA GLU A 170 10.41 13.90 -26.81
C GLU A 170 11.93 13.69 -26.62
N LEU A 171 12.53 14.41 -25.67
CA LEU A 171 13.98 14.36 -25.40
C LEU A 171 14.40 13.20 -24.48
N SER A 172 13.43 12.48 -23.90
CA SER A 172 13.70 11.37 -22.98
C SER A 172 14.48 10.25 -23.68
N PRO A 173 15.61 9.78 -23.11
CA PRO A 173 16.42 8.76 -23.76
C PRO A 173 15.65 7.43 -23.88
N LYS A 174 15.56 6.89 -25.10
CA LYS A 174 14.86 5.62 -25.37
C LYS A 174 15.62 4.39 -24.89
N HIS A 175 16.95 4.45 -24.91
CA HIS A 175 17.82 3.36 -24.46
C HIS A 175 18.06 3.42 -22.95
N VAL A 176 18.09 2.26 -22.31
CA VAL A 176 18.29 2.10 -20.86
C VAL A 176 19.61 2.71 -20.41
N ASP A 177 20.72 2.39 -21.08
CA ASP A 177 22.07 2.90 -20.73
C ASP A 177 22.11 4.43 -20.74
N ALA A 178 21.44 5.03 -21.72
CA ALA A 178 21.38 6.47 -21.89
C ALA A 178 20.54 7.15 -20.79
N ARG A 179 19.51 6.47 -20.25
CA ARG A 179 18.76 6.94 -19.08
C ARG A 179 19.57 6.79 -17.80
N GLN A 180 20.21 5.64 -17.59
CA GLN A 180 21.03 5.36 -16.41
C GLN A 180 22.18 6.38 -16.28
N ASN A 181 22.90 6.65 -17.37
CA ASN A 181 23.96 7.66 -17.39
C ASN A 181 23.44 9.05 -17.02
N ALA A 182 22.28 9.46 -17.55
CA ALA A 182 21.70 10.77 -17.24
C ALA A 182 21.26 10.87 -15.78
N MET A 183 20.71 9.79 -15.24
CA MET A 183 20.25 9.68 -13.85
C MET A 183 21.42 9.69 -12.86
N GLU A 184 22.53 9.02 -13.19
CA GLU A 184 23.77 9.10 -12.41
C GLU A 184 24.34 10.51 -12.38
N VAL A 185 24.40 11.19 -13.54
CA VAL A 185 24.83 12.59 -13.62
C VAL A 185 23.92 13.49 -12.76
N ALA A 186 22.60 13.29 -12.82
CA ALA A 186 21.63 14.05 -12.03
C ALA A 186 21.81 13.85 -10.52
N ARG A 187 22.05 12.61 -10.06
CA ARG A 187 22.36 12.31 -8.65
C ARG A 187 23.60 13.04 -8.16
N ILE A 188 24.68 13.02 -8.96
CA ILE A 188 25.92 13.74 -8.61
C ILE A 188 25.68 15.25 -8.47
N ILE A 189 24.83 15.83 -9.31
CA ILE A 189 24.46 17.25 -9.19
C ILE A 189 23.62 17.48 -7.93
N ALA A 190 22.67 16.60 -7.63
CA ALA A 190 21.79 16.73 -6.47
C ALA A 190 22.53 16.63 -5.13
N GLU A 191 23.51 15.73 -5.03
CA GLU A 191 24.31 15.47 -3.83
C GLU A 191 25.35 16.58 -3.54
N ARG A 192 25.88 17.23 -4.60
CA ARG A 192 26.94 18.23 -4.46
C ARG A 192 26.38 19.64 -4.49
N GLU A 193 26.41 20.30 -3.33
CA GLU A 193 25.90 21.67 -3.16
C GLU A 193 26.49 22.66 -4.17
N GLU A 194 27.80 22.60 -4.46
CA GLU A 194 28.45 23.48 -5.43
C GLU A 194 27.85 23.37 -6.85
N LEU A 195 27.59 22.13 -7.30
CA LEU A 195 27.03 21.87 -8.63
C LEU A 195 25.55 22.28 -8.70
N ARG A 196 24.81 22.00 -7.61
CA ARG A 196 23.41 22.40 -7.45
C ARG A 196 23.27 23.91 -7.48
N THR A 197 24.06 24.64 -6.68
CA THR A 197 24.03 26.10 -6.63
C THR A 197 24.33 26.70 -8.00
N TYR A 198 25.35 26.19 -8.71
CA TYR A 198 25.62 26.62 -10.08
C TYR A 198 24.41 26.41 -11.00
N LEU A 199 23.76 25.25 -10.94
CA LEU A 199 22.59 24.95 -11.76
C LEU A 199 21.45 25.95 -11.49
N TYR A 200 21.14 26.24 -10.23
CA TYR A 200 20.06 27.16 -9.87
C TYR A 200 20.36 28.62 -10.23
N GLU A 201 21.61 29.08 -10.04
CA GLU A 201 22.02 30.46 -10.34
C GLU A 201 22.22 30.71 -11.84
N LYS A 202 22.90 29.81 -12.54
CA LYS A 202 23.25 29.97 -13.96
C LYS A 202 22.24 29.36 -14.90
N LYS A 203 21.21 28.67 -14.38
CA LYS A 203 20.19 27.94 -15.15
C LYS A 203 20.78 27.03 -16.23
N SER A 204 21.96 26.46 -15.94
CA SER A 204 22.74 25.67 -16.90
C SER A 204 23.61 24.64 -16.18
N LEU A 205 23.93 23.55 -16.87
CA LEU A 205 24.74 22.47 -16.29
C LEU A 205 26.21 22.91 -16.11
N PRO A 206 26.82 22.66 -14.95
CA PRO A 206 28.24 22.94 -14.70
C PRO A 206 29.18 21.94 -15.40
N LEU A 207 29.17 21.89 -16.74
CA LEU A 207 29.87 20.86 -17.52
C LEU A 207 31.35 20.70 -17.15
N LYS A 208 32.07 21.81 -16.96
CA LYS A 208 33.51 21.78 -16.67
C LYS A 208 33.81 21.09 -15.33
N GLN A 209 32.97 21.32 -14.32
CA GLN A 209 33.10 20.71 -13.00
C GLN A 209 32.57 19.27 -13.02
N LEU A 210 31.45 19.03 -13.72
CA LEU A 210 30.84 17.70 -13.86
C LEU A 210 31.78 16.67 -14.47
N MET A 211 32.57 17.05 -15.48
CA MET A 211 33.53 16.15 -16.14
C MET A 211 34.58 15.55 -15.20
N GLN A 212 34.76 16.09 -14.00
CA GLN A 212 35.69 15.54 -12.99
C GLN A 212 35.08 14.36 -12.21
N TYR A 213 33.75 14.22 -12.24
CA TYR A 213 33.00 13.26 -11.45
C TYR A 213 32.31 12.19 -12.30
N VAL A 214 32.22 12.39 -13.61
CA VAL A 214 31.46 11.53 -14.52
C VAL A 214 32.37 10.95 -15.60
N SER A 215 32.17 9.68 -15.93
CA SER A 215 32.87 8.98 -17.02
C SER A 215 32.27 9.29 -18.41
N VAL A 216 31.11 9.93 -18.43
CA VAL A 216 30.32 10.21 -19.64
C VAL A 216 30.93 11.37 -20.42
N SER A 217 30.96 11.26 -21.76
CA SER A 217 31.51 12.32 -22.61
C SER A 217 30.71 13.63 -22.49
N ARG A 218 31.40 14.77 -22.55
CA ARG A 218 30.76 16.11 -22.55
C ARG A 218 29.66 16.24 -23.60
N LYS A 219 29.87 15.65 -24.78
CA LYS A 219 28.89 15.68 -25.89
C LYS A 219 27.60 14.93 -25.54
N THR A 220 27.70 13.82 -24.80
CA THR A 220 26.55 13.04 -24.36
C THR A 220 25.73 13.82 -23.33
N ILE A 221 26.39 14.43 -22.34
CA ILE A 221 25.74 15.26 -21.31
C ILE A 221 25.03 16.45 -21.96
N GLU A 222 25.69 17.13 -22.90
CA GLU A 222 25.08 18.27 -23.61
C GLU A 222 23.82 17.85 -24.39
N ARG A 223 23.87 16.69 -25.07
CA ARG A 223 22.73 16.16 -25.82
C ARG A 223 21.53 15.86 -24.91
N GLN A 224 21.78 15.42 -23.68
CA GLN A 224 20.75 15.04 -22.71
C GLN A 224 20.51 16.12 -21.65
N ARG A 225 21.01 17.35 -21.85
CA ARG A 225 21.06 18.38 -20.81
C ARG A 225 19.69 18.67 -20.18
N LYS A 226 18.64 18.78 -20.98
CA LYS A 226 17.27 19.08 -20.51
C LYS A 226 16.73 17.95 -19.64
N TYR A 227 17.00 16.70 -20.03
CA TYR A 227 16.61 15.52 -19.27
C TYR A 227 17.37 15.39 -17.96
N ILE A 228 18.68 15.68 -17.96
CA ILE A 228 19.50 15.68 -16.74
C ILE A 228 19.01 16.76 -15.75
N ILE A 229 18.74 17.97 -16.24
CA ILE A 229 18.19 19.06 -15.42
C ILE A 229 16.85 18.64 -14.81
N ALA A 230 15.95 18.09 -15.63
CA ALA A 230 14.64 17.61 -15.21
C ALA A 230 14.73 16.59 -14.05
N ILE A 231 15.56 15.55 -14.18
CA ILE A 231 15.78 14.58 -13.09
C ILE A 231 16.40 15.25 -11.87
N THR A 232 17.35 16.16 -12.06
CA THR A 232 18.00 16.86 -10.95
C THR A 232 16.98 17.65 -10.13
N LEU A 233 16.01 18.29 -10.77
CA LEU A 233 14.94 19.03 -10.09
C LEU A 233 14.04 18.09 -9.29
N ILE A 234 13.71 16.91 -9.82
CA ILE A 234 12.95 15.90 -9.07
C ILE A 234 13.69 15.45 -7.80
N LEU A 235 15.01 15.24 -7.90
CA LEU A 235 15.85 14.79 -6.79
C LEU A 235 16.10 15.86 -5.72
N THR A 236 15.96 17.15 -6.06
CA THR A 236 16.37 18.26 -5.15
C THR A 236 15.20 19.00 -4.50
N ASN A 237 13.95 18.79 -4.95
CA ASN A 237 12.78 19.55 -4.49
C ASN A 237 11.72 18.66 -3.81
N ASP A 238 12.13 17.52 -3.22
CA ASP A 238 11.28 16.61 -2.44
C ASP A 238 9.97 16.19 -3.13
N LEU A 239 10.03 15.95 -4.45
CA LEU A 239 8.89 15.51 -5.26
C LEU A 239 8.73 13.99 -5.16
N ASN A 240 8.34 13.50 -3.99
CA ASN A 240 8.36 12.08 -3.63
C ASN A 240 7.45 11.22 -4.51
N MET A 241 6.25 11.73 -4.83
CA MET A 241 5.33 10.99 -5.70
C MET A 241 5.95 10.84 -7.09
N LEU A 242 6.54 11.92 -7.63
CA LEU A 242 7.21 11.87 -8.94
C LEU A 242 8.49 11.03 -8.93
N GLN A 243 9.22 10.98 -7.81
CA GLN A 243 10.39 10.12 -7.63
C GLN A 243 10.01 8.64 -7.78
N GLU A 244 8.89 8.19 -7.20
CA GLU A 244 8.43 6.79 -7.27
C GLU A 244 8.08 6.34 -8.71
N TYR A 245 7.66 7.26 -9.58
CA TYR A 245 7.38 6.94 -10.98
C TYR A 245 8.62 6.90 -11.89
N ILE A 246 9.69 7.61 -11.52
CA ILE A 246 10.81 7.92 -12.43
C ILE A 246 12.11 7.19 -12.05
N LEU A 247 12.36 6.97 -10.75
CA LEU A 247 13.60 6.38 -10.23
C LEU A 247 13.49 4.86 -10.01
#